data_AF-A0A365P059-F1
#
_entry.id   AF-A0A365P059-F1
#
_cell.length_a   1.000
_cell.length_b   1.000
_cell.length_c   1.000
_cell.angle_alpha   90.00
_cell.angle_beta   90.00
_cell.angle_gamma   90.00
#
_symmetry.space_group_name_H-M   'P 1'
#
loop_
_entity.id
_entity.type
_entity.pdbx_description
1 polymer ?
#
loop_
_entity_poly.entity_id
_entity_poly.type
_entity_poly.pdbx_seq_one_letter_code
_entity_poly.pdbx_strand_id
1 'polypeptide(L)'
;MKIVTKIIIGVAVLVSVAFLFILYGLNLMAIEDKYGDFQELYYKIDKSDNYFVIIDNKDVGFIEKFDKEIYITFDDCMKHILNYSNNKIEVYEFDLNETYSNFSLNDAVELKKVKSTELVYKN
;
A
#
# COMPACT_ATOMS: atom_id res chain seq x y z
N MET A 1 19.67 41.72 12.29
CA MET A 1 20.12 40.38 12.77
C MET A 1 21.62 40.26 12.56
N LYS A 2 22.40 39.90 13.59
CA LYS A 2 23.87 39.82 13.50
C LYS A 2 24.29 38.68 12.56
N ILE A 3 25.43 38.82 11.88
CA ILE A 3 25.96 37.82 10.93
C ILE A 3 26.08 36.43 11.59
N VAL A 4 26.57 36.39 12.83
CA VAL A 4 26.69 35.17 13.63
C VAL A 4 25.34 34.44 13.79
N THR A 5 24.26 35.16 14.05
CA THR A 5 22.91 34.58 14.18
C THR A 5 22.42 33.96 12.86
N LYS A 6 22.71 34.59 11.71
CA LYS A 6 22.38 34.03 10.39
C LYS A 6 23.12 32.72 10.13
N ILE A 7 24.40 32.65 10.49
CA ILE A 7 25.23 31.46 10.31
C ILE A 7 24.70 30.30 11.18
N ILE A 8 24.39 30.57 12.45
CA ILE A 8 23.86 29.55 13.38
C ILE A 8 22.54 28.98 12.85
N ILE A 9 21.62 29.82 12.38
CA ILE A 9 20.34 29.36 11.81
C ILE A 9 20.59 28.51 10.56
N GLY A 10 21.49 28.95 9.67
CA GLY A 10 21.83 28.20 8.45
C GLY A 10 22.39 26.80 8.75
N VAL A 11 23.31 26.70 9.71
CA VAL A 11 23.87 25.41 10.15
C VAL A 11 22.81 24.54 10.79
N ALA A 12 21.97 25.10 11.67
CA ALA A 12 20.89 24.35 12.30
C ALA A 12 19.92 23.77 11.27
N VAL A 13 19.50 24.57 10.27
CA VAL A 13 18.63 24.10 9.19
C VAL A 13 19.31 22.99 8.39
N LEU A 14 20.58 23.14 8.04
CA LEU A 14 21.32 22.13 7.27
C LEU A 14 21.40 20.80 8.03
N VAL A 15 21.69 20.85 9.33
CA VAL A 15 21.72 19.65 10.19
C VAL A 15 20.33 19.03 10.31
N SER A 16 19.27 19.82 10.49
CA SER A 16 17.90 19.31 10.55
C SER A 16 17.48 18.64 9.25
N VAL A 17 17.80 19.23 8.10
CA VAL A 17 17.51 18.63 6.79
C VAL A 17 18.27 17.31 6.62
N ALA A 18 19.57 17.28 6.93
CA ALA A 18 20.36 16.06 6.86
C ALA A 18 19.77 14.95 7.75
N PHE A 19 19.32 15.28 8.96
CA PHE A 19 18.70 14.34 9.86
C PHE A 19 17.37 13.77 9.32
N LEU A 20 16.53 14.62 8.72
CA LEU A 20 15.29 14.19 8.07
C LEU A 20 15.55 13.23 6.90
N PHE A 21 16.59 13.47 6.10
CA PHE A 21 16.98 12.57 5.01
C PHE A 21 17.42 11.20 5.53
N ILE A 22 18.17 11.14 6.63
CA ILE A 22 18.57 9.89 7.27
C ILE A 22 17.34 9.13 7.77
N LEU A 23 16.44 9.82 8.49
CA LEU A 23 15.19 9.21 8.98
C LEU A 23 14.32 8.69 7.84
N TYR A 24 14.25 9.42 6.73
CA TYR A 24 13.52 8.99 5.55
C TYR A 24 14.12 7.71 4.94
N GLY A 25 15.44 7.65 4.80
CA GLY A 25 16.13 6.44 4.32
C GLY A 25 15.91 5.22 5.21
N LEU A 26 15.98 5.41 6.54
CA LEU A 26 15.67 4.35 7.50
C LEU A 26 14.22 3.87 7.40
N ASN A 27 13.28 4.79 7.13
CA ASN A 27 11.89 4.43 6.93
C ASN A 27 11.68 3.58 5.66
N LEU A 28 12.32 3.95 4.55
CA LEU A 28 12.29 3.18 3.30
C LEU A 28 12.84 1.76 3.51
N MET A 29 14.00 1.65 4.17
CA MET A 29 14.62 0.36 4.48
C MET A 29 13.72 -0.51 5.37
N ALA A 30 13.08 0.06 6.38
CA ALA A 30 12.15 -0.69 7.23
C ALA A 30 10.93 -1.22 6.46
N ILE A 31 10.47 -0.50 5.43
CA ILE A 31 9.37 -0.96 4.55
C ILE A 31 9.87 -2.08 3.64
N GLU A 32 11.05 -1.93 3.03
CA GLU A 32 11.69 -2.95 2.19
C GLU A 32 11.90 -4.25 2.97
N ASP A 33 12.51 -4.18 4.16
CA ASP A 33 12.76 -5.35 5.02
C ASP A 33 11.46 -6.07 5.43
N LYS A 34 10.38 -5.32 5.63
CA LYS A 34 9.09 -5.89 6.08
C LYS A 34 8.28 -6.47 4.93
N TYR A 35 8.19 -5.75 3.82
CA TYR A 35 7.27 -6.08 2.73
C TYR A 35 7.94 -6.79 1.56
N GLY A 36 9.25 -6.66 1.38
CA GLY A 36 9.98 -7.30 0.28
C GLY A 36 9.28 -7.08 -1.06
N ASP A 37 8.82 -8.16 -1.67
CA ASP A 37 8.10 -8.15 -2.95
C ASP A 37 6.78 -7.35 -2.93
N PHE A 38 6.19 -7.12 -1.75
CA PHE A 38 5.00 -6.28 -1.58
C PHE A 38 5.31 -4.79 -1.37
N GLN A 39 6.58 -4.38 -1.43
CA GLN A 39 6.94 -2.97 -1.26
C GLN A 39 6.26 -2.07 -2.30
N GLU A 40 6.21 -2.50 -3.57
CA GLU A 40 5.53 -1.72 -4.61
C GLU A 40 4.05 -1.55 -4.27
N LEU A 41 3.41 -2.64 -3.86
CA LEU A 41 2.02 -2.65 -3.42
C LEU A 41 1.79 -1.71 -2.22
N TYR A 42 2.73 -1.67 -1.27
CA TYR A 42 2.69 -0.75 -0.13
C TYR A 42 2.61 0.72 -0.52
N TYR A 43 3.39 1.15 -1.52
CA TYR A 43 3.37 2.54 -1.98
C TYR A 43 2.21 2.84 -2.91
N LYS A 44 1.67 1.82 -3.59
CA LYS A 44 0.62 1.98 -4.58
C LYS A 44 -0.78 1.98 -3.99
N ILE A 45 -1.02 1.20 -2.93
CA ILE A 45 -2.25 1.29 -2.16
C ILE A 45 -2.22 2.58 -1.35
N ASP A 46 -3.08 3.51 -1.73
CA ASP A 46 -3.38 4.69 -0.92
C ASP A 46 -4.49 4.39 0.10
N LYS A 47 -4.90 5.37 0.89
CA LYS A 47 -6.03 5.25 1.83
C LYS A 47 -7.41 5.06 1.16
N SER A 48 -7.49 4.80 -0.14
CA SER A 48 -8.76 4.54 -0.81
C SER A 48 -9.18 3.08 -0.67
N ASP A 49 -10.47 2.87 -0.43
CA ASP A 49 -11.09 1.56 -0.17
C ASP A 49 -11.40 0.77 -1.47
N ASN A 50 -10.62 1.03 -2.52
CA ASN A 50 -10.98 0.72 -3.91
C ASN A 50 -10.09 -0.36 -4.53
N TYR A 51 -9.56 -1.26 -3.70
CA TYR A 51 -8.66 -2.31 -4.13
C TYR A 51 -9.25 -3.68 -3.83
N PHE A 52 -9.29 -4.56 -4.82
CA PHE A 52 -9.55 -5.96 -4.61
C PHE A 52 -8.35 -6.82 -4.98
N VAL A 53 -8.29 -8.00 -4.36
CA VAL A 53 -7.21 -8.94 -4.54
C VAL A 53 -7.73 -10.32 -4.87
N ILE A 54 -7.04 -10.99 -5.80
CA ILE A 54 -7.23 -12.40 -6.11
C ILE A 54 -5.98 -13.15 -5.67
N ILE A 55 -6.17 -14.19 -4.86
CA ILE A 55 -5.10 -15.04 -4.33
C ILE A 55 -5.26 -16.45 -4.91
N ASP A 56 -4.20 -16.95 -5.53
CA ASP A 56 -4.12 -18.27 -6.16
C ASP A 56 -5.28 -18.61 -7.12
N ASN A 57 -5.93 -17.58 -7.70
CA ASN A 57 -7.15 -17.70 -8.50
C ASN A 57 -8.32 -18.42 -7.77
N LYS A 58 -8.35 -18.37 -6.45
CA LYS A 58 -9.36 -19.07 -5.63
C LYS A 58 -10.02 -18.13 -4.64
N ASP A 59 -9.20 -17.41 -3.88
CA ASP A 59 -9.68 -16.55 -2.82
C ASP A 59 -9.69 -15.11 -3.32
N VAL A 60 -10.69 -14.35 -2.88
CA VAL A 60 -10.86 -12.96 -3.26
C VAL A 60 -11.22 -12.14 -2.03
N GLY A 61 -10.62 -10.98 -1.89
CA GLY A 61 -10.91 -10.06 -0.80
C GLY A 61 -10.68 -8.61 -1.19
N PHE A 62 -10.95 -7.72 -0.25
CA PHE A 62 -10.63 -6.30 -0.40
C PHE A 62 -9.35 -5.96 0.34
N ILE A 63 -8.56 -5.07 -0.24
CA ILE A 63 -7.33 -4.59 0.36
C ILE A 63 -7.63 -3.27 1.06
N GLU A 64 -7.20 -3.17 2.31
CA GLU A 64 -7.28 -1.96 3.11
C GLU A 64 -5.93 -1.66 3.75
N LYS A 65 -5.59 -0.36 3.81
CA LYS A 65 -4.37 0.10 4.47
C LYS A 65 -4.70 0.75 5.81
N PHE A 66 -4.45 0.02 6.90
CA PHE A 66 -4.69 0.48 8.27
C PHE A 66 -3.37 0.61 9.03
N ASP A 67 -3.17 1.73 9.72
CA ASP A 67 -1.95 2.04 10.52
C ASP A 67 -0.62 1.72 9.82
N LYS A 68 -0.49 2.14 8.55
CA LYS A 68 0.70 1.86 7.71
C LYS A 68 0.97 0.38 7.51
N GLU A 69 -0.06 -0.45 7.57
CA GLU A 69 -0.01 -1.86 7.26
C GLU A 69 -1.10 -2.22 6.25
N ILE A 70 -0.88 -3.29 5.50
CA ILE A 70 -1.78 -3.74 4.44
C ILE A 70 -2.48 -5.00 4.91
N TYR A 71 -3.79 -4.96 4.83
CA TYR A 71 -4.67 -6.03 5.23
C TYR A 71 -5.58 -6.43 4.09
N ILE A 72 -6.03 -7.68 4.14
CA ILE A 72 -7.01 -8.23 3.23
C ILE A 72 -8.22 -8.65 4.04
N THR A 73 -9.39 -8.15 3.68
CA THR A 73 -10.67 -8.47 4.30
C THR A 73 -11.39 -9.54 3.46
N PHE A 74 -11.70 -10.66 4.09
CA PHE A 74 -12.50 -11.77 3.54
C PHE A 74 -13.68 -12.02 4.47
N ASP A 75 -14.94 -11.88 4.01
CA ASP A 75 -16.14 -12.24 4.77
C ASP A 75 -16.06 -11.89 6.28
N ASP A 76 -15.81 -10.60 6.59
CA ASP A 76 -15.62 -10.03 7.94
C ASP A 76 -14.34 -10.43 8.71
N CYS A 77 -13.42 -11.17 8.09
CA CYS A 77 -12.11 -11.50 8.65
C CYS A 77 -10.98 -10.70 7.99
N MET A 78 -10.27 -9.91 8.79
CA MET A 78 -9.10 -9.15 8.35
C MET A 78 -7.81 -9.96 8.58
N LYS A 79 -6.97 -10.10 7.55
CA LYS A 79 -5.68 -10.80 7.60
C LYS A 79 -4.57 -9.93 7.03
N HIS A 80 -3.40 -9.94 7.65
CA HIS A 80 -2.27 -9.18 7.14
C HIS A 80 -1.77 -9.76 5.81
N ILE A 81 -1.43 -8.92 4.82
CA ILE A 81 -1.05 -9.37 3.48
C ILE A 81 0.17 -10.31 3.48
N LEU A 82 1.08 -10.12 4.43
CA LEU A 82 2.28 -10.96 4.59
C LEU A 82 1.96 -12.43 4.88
N ASN A 83 0.75 -12.75 5.34
CA ASN A 83 0.32 -14.15 5.48
C ASN A 83 0.22 -14.87 4.12
N TYR A 84 0.24 -14.13 3.02
CA TYR A 84 0.11 -14.60 1.65
C TYR A 84 1.39 -14.41 0.83
N SER A 85 2.54 -14.22 1.47
CA SER A 85 3.82 -13.96 0.78
C SER A 85 4.27 -15.06 -0.17
N ASN A 86 3.78 -16.29 0.01
CA ASN A 86 4.11 -17.44 -0.83
C ASN A 86 3.03 -17.75 -1.87
N ASN A 87 1.96 -16.94 -1.92
CA ASN A 87 0.83 -17.13 -2.81
C ASN A 87 0.98 -16.24 -4.05
N LYS A 88 0.29 -16.61 -5.14
CA LYS A 88 0.16 -15.74 -6.31
C LYS A 88 -0.93 -14.73 -6.05
N ILE A 89 -0.59 -13.45 -6.12
CA ILE A 89 -1.48 -12.35 -5.79
C ILE A 89 -1.63 -11.45 -7.01
N GLU A 90 -2.87 -11.14 -7.36
CA GLU A 90 -3.21 -10.09 -8.33
C GLU A 90 -4.05 -9.03 -7.62
N VAL A 91 -3.60 -7.79 -7.61
CA VAL A 91 -4.31 -6.65 -7.02
C VAL A 91 -4.80 -5.71 -8.09
N TYR A 92 -6.06 -5.31 -7.96
CA TYR A 92 -6.75 -4.44 -8.91
C TYR A 92 -7.34 -3.24 -8.18
N GLU A 93 -7.21 -2.07 -8.80
CA GLU A 93 -7.92 -0.85 -8.41
C GLU A 93 -9.19 -0.73 -9.24
N PHE A 94 -10.29 -0.30 -8.64
CA PHE A 94 -11.56 -0.15 -9.33
C PHE A 94 -12.33 1.07 -8.80
N ASP A 95 -13.06 1.74 -9.68
CA ASP A 95 -13.96 2.82 -9.29
C ASP A 95 -15.25 2.26 -8.66
N LEU A 96 -15.53 2.65 -7.41
CA LEU A 96 -16.78 2.33 -6.71
C LEU A 96 -17.98 3.03 -7.35
N ASN A 97 -18.72 2.29 -8.17
CA ASN A 97 -20.11 2.66 -8.48
C ASN A 97 -21.13 1.87 -7.63
N GLU A 98 -20.72 0.76 -7.00
CA GLU A 98 -21.63 -0.12 -6.24
C GLU A 98 -20.93 -0.72 -5.01
N THR A 99 -21.67 -0.89 -3.91
CA THR A 99 -21.18 -1.53 -2.67
C THR A 99 -21.41 -3.04 -2.77
N TYR A 100 -20.34 -3.83 -2.79
CA TYR A 100 -20.42 -5.29 -2.84
C TYR A 100 -20.50 -5.86 -1.41
N SER A 101 -21.64 -6.43 -1.04
CA SER A 101 -21.83 -7.05 0.28
C SER A 101 -21.33 -8.49 0.37
N ASN A 102 -21.17 -9.18 -0.77
CA ASN A 102 -20.58 -10.51 -0.90
C ASN A 102 -19.74 -10.50 -2.17
N PHE A 103 -18.42 -10.50 -2.04
CA PHE A 103 -17.51 -10.38 -3.17
C PHE A 103 -16.89 -11.73 -3.52
N SER A 104 -17.32 -12.32 -4.64
CA SER A 104 -16.89 -13.64 -5.08
C SER A 104 -15.86 -13.57 -6.21
N LEU A 105 -15.25 -14.72 -6.52
CA LEU A 105 -14.35 -14.88 -7.67
C LEU A 105 -15.02 -14.48 -9.00
N ASN A 106 -16.31 -14.79 -9.17
CA ASN A 106 -17.04 -14.43 -10.38
C ASN A 106 -17.16 -12.91 -10.51
N ASP A 107 -17.48 -12.23 -9.40
CA ASP A 107 -17.58 -10.76 -9.36
C ASP A 107 -16.23 -10.11 -9.68
N ALA A 108 -15.14 -10.65 -9.13
CA ALA A 108 -13.78 -10.18 -9.44
C ALA A 108 -13.42 -10.39 -10.93
N VAL A 109 -13.80 -11.51 -11.53
CA VAL A 109 -13.57 -11.77 -12.96
C VAL A 109 -14.41 -10.84 -13.85
N GLU A 110 -15.61 -10.46 -13.42
CA GLU A 110 -16.42 -9.47 -14.11
C GLU A 110 -15.85 -8.06 -13.97
N LEU A 111 -15.47 -7.65 -12.76
CA LEU A 111 -14.80 -6.37 -12.52
C LEU A 111 -13.49 -6.23 -13.30
N LYS A 112 -12.72 -7.31 -13.46
CA LYS A 112 -11.52 -7.34 -14.31
C LYS A 112 -11.78 -6.96 -15.77
N LYS A 113 -13.02 -7.10 -16.27
CA LYS A 113 -13.39 -6.72 -17.65
C LYS A 113 -13.84 -5.27 -17.76
N VAL A 114 -14.13 -4.62 -16.64
CA VAL A 114 -14.55 -3.22 -16.61
C VAL A 114 -13.35 -2.34 -16.94
N LYS A 115 -13.55 -1.35 -17.82
CA LYS A 115 -12.48 -0.49 -18.32
C LYS A 115 -11.84 0.39 -17.24
N SER A 116 -12.59 0.70 -16.17
CA SER A 116 -12.11 1.47 -15.01
C SER A 116 -11.34 0.62 -14.00
N THR A 117 -11.21 -0.69 -14.22
CA THR A 117 -10.43 -1.57 -13.35
C THR A 117 -9.01 -1.70 -13.88
N GLU A 118 -8.02 -1.35 -13.07
CA GLU A 118 -6.60 -1.41 -13.44
C GLU A 118 -5.85 -2.45 -12.62
N LEU A 119 -4.95 -3.21 -13.25
CA LEU A 119 -4.03 -4.09 -12.53
C LEU A 119 -2.94 -3.25 -11.86
N VAL A 120 -2.92 -3.26 -10.54
CA VAL A 120 -2.01 -2.45 -9.73
C VAL A 120 -0.75 -3.23 -9.39
N TYR A 121 -0.89 -4.51 -9.08
CA TYR A 121 0.21 -5.35 -8.65
C TYR A 121 -0.02 -6.80 -9.02
N LYS A 122 1.06 -7.51 -9.34
CA LYS A 122 1.05 -8.95 -9.58
C LYS A 122 2.41 -9.56 -9.28
N ASN A 123 2.43 -10.72 -8.62
CA ASN A 123 3.60 -11.58 -8.48
C ASN A 123 3.37 -13.00 -9.05
#